data_AF-A0A1B0CDG3-F1
#
_entry.id   AF-A0A1B0CDG3-F1
#
_cell.length_a   1.000
_cell.length_b   1.000
_cell.length_c   1.000
_cell.angle_alpha   90.00
_cell.angle_beta   90.00
_cell.angle_gamma   90.00
#
_symmetry.space_group_name_H-M   'P 1'
#
loop_
_entity.id
_entity.type
_entity.pdbx_description
1 polymer ?
#
loop_
_entity_poly.entity_id
_entity_poly.type
_entity_poly.pdbx_seq_one_letter_code
_entity_poly.pdbx_strand_id
1 'polypeptide(L)'
;MLSIIVVGLTLLIVSVYAQFDIPEPEVVFYEPRGFRVSIPADPDIKLFAFHGRKNEQLQGTDAGTWNVDVTRATDGKLVFEDSTTKFSRGDYLSYWVHVVLHSGQGYNRLDLREEAKDFIPRTQNSFQSDWSSTEATMLSIAVVGLTLLIASSVYAQFDIPEPEVVFYEPRGFRVSIPADPDIKLFAFHGRKNEQLQGTDAGTWNVDVTRATDGKLVFEDSTTKFTRGDFLSYWIHVVLHSGQGYNRLDLREEAKDFVPRTQNSFQSPSPIGYEVPTPEVKVFSRGFEVSIPEEEGITLFAFHGQLNQPFTGLQAGQWATDITRPTEGRFRFTERSTRLKPGDIL
;
A
#
# COMPACT_ATOMS: atom_id res chain seq x y z
N MET A 1 25.63 3.03 66.45
CA MET A 1 24.58 3.41 65.47
C MET A 1 25.24 3.50 64.11
N LEU A 2 25.03 2.53 63.24
CA LEU A 2 25.45 2.59 61.84
C LEU A 2 24.19 2.33 61.02
N SER A 3 23.67 3.36 60.37
CA SER A 3 22.50 3.28 59.51
C SER A 3 22.92 2.67 58.17
N ILE A 4 22.38 1.50 57.82
CA ILE A 4 22.50 0.91 56.49
C ILE A 4 21.46 1.61 55.61
N ILE A 5 21.92 2.43 54.66
CA ILE A 5 21.07 2.94 53.59
C ILE A 5 21.01 1.85 52.51
N VAL A 6 19.88 1.15 52.44
CA VAL A 6 19.56 0.29 51.29
C VAL A 6 19.06 1.20 50.18
N VAL A 7 19.90 1.48 49.19
CA VAL A 7 19.46 2.10 47.94
C VAL A 7 18.83 1.00 47.10
N GLY A 8 17.50 0.94 47.09
CA GLY A 8 16.76 0.10 46.15
C GLY A 8 16.94 0.64 44.74
N LEU A 9 17.60 -0.13 43.88
CA LEU A 9 17.66 0.13 42.44
C LEU A 9 16.31 -0.30 41.83
N THR A 10 15.39 0.63 41.65
CA THR A 10 14.18 0.42 40.85
C THR A 10 14.59 0.33 39.38
N LEU A 11 14.58 -0.88 38.83
CA LEU A 11 14.75 -1.13 37.40
C LEU A 11 13.49 -0.62 36.69
N LEU A 12 13.54 0.61 36.15
CA LEU A 12 12.51 1.12 35.26
C LEU A 12 12.70 0.43 33.91
N ILE A 13 11.97 -0.67 33.68
CA ILE A 13 11.89 -1.29 32.35
C ILE A 13 11.04 -0.34 31.49
N VAL A 14 11.72 0.53 30.74
CA VAL A 14 11.09 1.28 29.66
C VAL A 14 10.98 0.32 28.48
N SER A 15 9.82 -0.30 28.32
CA SER A 15 9.49 -1.06 27.12
C SER A 15 9.38 -0.07 25.96
N VAL A 16 10.39 -0.03 25.08
CA VAL A 16 10.30 0.70 23.81
C VAL A 16 9.63 -0.22 22.81
N TYR A 17 8.40 0.14 22.45
CA TYR A 17 7.58 -0.50 21.44
C TYR A 17 8.07 -0.07 20.05
N ALA A 18 8.78 -0.93 19.32
CA ALA A 18 9.30 -0.59 17.99
C ALA A 18 8.43 -1.19 16.87
N GLN A 19 7.91 -0.44 15.93
CA GLN A 19 7.15 -1.03 14.82
C GLN A 19 8.10 -1.67 13.81
N PHE A 20 7.75 -2.82 13.21
CA PHE A 20 8.49 -3.28 12.02
C PHE A 20 8.27 -2.22 10.93
N ASP A 21 9.35 -1.51 10.62
CA ASP A 21 9.42 -0.54 9.55
C ASP A 21 10.35 -1.11 8.50
N ILE A 22 9.93 -1.10 7.24
CA ILE A 22 10.81 -1.51 6.15
C ILE A 22 12.01 -0.55 6.19
N PRO A 23 13.26 -1.04 6.22
CA PRO A 23 14.42 -0.16 6.13
C PRO A 23 14.35 0.68 4.86
N GLU A 24 14.83 1.91 4.91
CA GLU A 24 14.90 2.76 3.72
C GLU A 24 15.70 2.05 2.61
N PRO A 25 15.13 1.85 1.42
CA PRO A 25 15.83 1.16 0.34
C PRO A 25 17.03 1.96 -0.14
N GLU A 26 18.20 1.32 -0.19
CA GLU A 26 19.40 1.88 -0.77
C GLU A 26 19.33 1.77 -2.30
N VAL A 27 19.43 2.90 -3.00
CA VAL A 27 19.49 2.96 -4.46
C VAL A 27 20.88 3.39 -4.90
N VAL A 28 21.49 2.64 -5.83
CA VAL A 28 22.82 2.93 -6.38
C VAL A 28 22.74 2.93 -7.89
N PHE A 29 23.19 4.01 -8.53
CA PHE A 29 23.32 4.07 -9.99
C PHE A 29 24.77 3.80 -10.43
N TYR A 30 24.92 3.01 -11.50
CA TYR A 30 26.22 2.61 -12.02
C TYR A 30 26.58 3.29 -13.32
N GLU A 31 27.87 3.56 -13.51
CA GLU A 31 28.47 3.91 -14.79
C GLU A 31 29.14 2.67 -15.44
N PRO A 32 28.98 2.47 -16.77
CA PRO A 32 28.28 3.34 -17.72
C PRO A 32 26.76 3.12 -17.79
N ARG A 33 26.24 2.09 -17.10
CA ARG A 33 24.83 1.73 -17.03
C ARG A 33 24.61 0.79 -15.85
N GLY A 34 23.35 0.69 -15.45
CA GLY A 34 22.83 -0.20 -14.43
C GLY A 34 22.44 0.54 -13.16
N PHE A 35 21.66 -0.12 -12.33
CA PHE A 35 21.34 0.34 -10.98
C PHE A 35 21.02 -0.84 -10.08
N ARG A 36 21.09 -0.61 -8.77
CA ARG A 36 20.74 -1.55 -7.71
C ARG A 36 19.76 -0.91 -6.76
N VAL A 37 18.80 -1.69 -6.28
CA VAL A 37 17.96 -1.35 -5.12
C VAL A 37 18.08 -2.47 -4.10
N SER A 38 18.31 -2.11 -2.83
CA SER A 38 18.49 -3.12 -1.79
C SER A 38 17.99 -2.68 -0.42
N ILE A 39 17.60 -3.66 0.40
CA ILE A 39 17.38 -3.50 1.83
C ILE A 39 18.27 -4.49 2.60
N PRO A 40 18.60 -4.22 3.89
CA PRO A 40 19.21 -5.21 4.76
C PRO A 40 18.37 -6.50 4.79
N ALA A 41 19.04 -7.65 4.77
CA ALA A 41 18.38 -8.92 5.01
C ALA A 41 18.03 -9.03 6.49
N ASP A 42 16.83 -9.57 6.75
CA ASP A 42 16.33 -9.81 8.10
C ASP A 42 15.76 -11.24 8.14
N PRO A 43 16.05 -12.05 9.18
CA PRO A 43 15.52 -13.41 9.29
C PRO A 43 13.99 -13.52 9.26
N ASP A 44 13.27 -12.47 9.62
CA ASP A 44 11.81 -12.45 9.62
C ASP A 44 11.24 -12.18 8.22
N ILE A 45 12.05 -11.65 7.29
CA ILE A 45 11.63 -11.33 5.92
C ILE A 45 11.64 -12.57 5.05
N LYS A 46 10.45 -12.93 4.55
CA LYS A 46 10.24 -14.01 3.58
C LYS A 46 10.43 -13.53 2.13
N LEU A 47 10.07 -12.29 1.84
CA LEU A 47 10.06 -11.75 0.48
C LEU A 47 10.28 -10.24 0.49
N PHE A 48 11.08 -9.76 -0.47
CA PHE A 48 11.23 -8.35 -0.83
C PHE A 48 10.83 -8.20 -2.31
N ALA A 49 9.73 -7.50 -2.60
CA ALA A 49 9.36 -7.14 -3.96
C ALA A 49 9.80 -5.71 -4.27
N PHE A 50 10.37 -5.52 -5.46
CA PHE A 50 10.71 -4.21 -5.99
C PHE A 50 9.89 -3.92 -7.24
N HIS A 51 9.23 -2.77 -7.25
CA HIS A 51 8.46 -2.25 -8.38
C HIS A 51 8.98 -0.87 -8.74
N GLY A 52 9.36 -0.65 -10.00
CA GLY A 52 10.01 0.59 -10.40
C GLY A 52 9.75 1.00 -11.84
N ARG A 53 9.87 2.30 -12.12
CA ARG A 53 9.87 2.87 -13.46
C ARG A 53 10.80 4.09 -13.52
N LYS A 54 11.47 4.27 -14.66
CA LYS A 54 12.39 5.38 -14.88
C LYS A 54 11.64 6.56 -15.51
N ASN A 55 11.86 7.75 -14.96
CA ASN A 55 11.37 9.04 -15.45
C ASN A 55 9.84 9.18 -15.56
N GLU A 56 9.11 8.29 -14.92
CA GLU A 56 7.65 8.31 -14.90
C GLU A 56 7.19 7.91 -13.50
N GLN A 57 6.23 8.67 -12.97
CA GLN A 57 5.69 8.47 -11.63
C GLN A 57 4.83 7.21 -11.59
N LEU A 58 5.09 6.32 -10.63
CA LEU A 58 4.17 5.25 -10.29
C LEU A 58 3.02 5.80 -9.45
N GLN A 59 1.80 5.28 -9.68
CA GLN A 59 0.65 5.56 -8.82
C GLN A 59 0.37 4.34 -7.94
N GLY A 60 0.40 4.52 -6.61
CA GLY A 60 0.07 3.46 -5.65
C GLY A 60 0.95 2.22 -5.82
N THR A 61 0.32 1.06 -6.07
CA THR A 61 0.98 -0.23 -6.25
C THR A 61 1.12 -0.65 -7.71
N ASP A 62 1.22 0.33 -8.62
CA ASP A 62 1.49 0.07 -10.04
C ASP A 62 2.68 -0.87 -10.22
N ALA A 63 2.54 -1.90 -11.03
CA ALA A 63 3.57 -2.93 -11.20
C ALA A 63 4.92 -2.36 -11.67
N GLY A 64 4.92 -1.23 -12.38
CA GLY A 64 6.13 -0.62 -12.94
C GLY A 64 6.68 -1.38 -14.16
N THR A 65 7.81 -0.89 -14.67
CA THR A 65 8.58 -1.58 -15.74
C THR A 65 9.43 -2.70 -15.14
N TRP A 66 10.00 -2.45 -13.96
CA TRP A 66 10.62 -3.47 -13.13
C TRP A 66 9.60 -3.93 -12.11
N ASN A 67 9.39 -5.24 -12.02
CA ASN A 67 8.54 -5.91 -11.05
C ASN A 67 9.21 -7.24 -10.72
N VAL A 68 9.92 -7.30 -9.58
CA VAL A 68 10.78 -8.44 -9.25
C VAL A 68 10.65 -8.79 -7.78
N ASP A 69 10.40 -10.08 -7.53
CA ASP A 69 10.45 -10.68 -6.19
C ASP A 69 11.86 -11.21 -5.89
N VAL A 70 12.38 -10.82 -4.73
CA VAL A 70 13.65 -11.29 -4.20
C VAL A 70 13.38 -12.04 -2.90
N THR A 71 13.65 -13.34 -2.90
CA THR A 71 13.41 -14.24 -1.76
C THR A 71 14.70 -14.75 -1.12
N ARG A 72 15.86 -14.37 -1.66
CA ARG A 72 17.17 -14.82 -1.19
C ARG A 72 18.10 -13.65 -0.97
N ALA A 73 18.60 -13.55 0.25
CA ALA A 73 19.63 -12.58 0.59
C ALA A 73 20.99 -12.98 -0.01
N THR A 74 21.76 -11.98 -0.44
CA THR A 74 23.17 -12.09 -0.84
C THR A 74 23.95 -11.05 -0.06
N ASP A 75 25.00 -11.50 0.65
CA ASP A 75 25.87 -10.65 1.48
C ASP A 75 25.12 -9.73 2.45
N GLY A 76 24.15 -10.32 3.16
CA GLY A 76 23.38 -9.62 4.18
C GLY A 76 22.36 -8.63 3.63
N LYS A 77 22.05 -8.65 2.32
CA LYS A 77 21.04 -7.79 1.69
C LYS A 77 20.09 -8.56 0.79
N LEU A 78 18.85 -8.10 0.69
CA LEU A 78 17.92 -8.46 -0.38
C LEU A 78 18.13 -7.44 -1.50
N VAL A 79 18.48 -7.91 -2.69
CA VAL A 79 19.01 -7.07 -3.77
C VAL A 79 18.28 -7.34 -5.08
N PHE A 80 17.74 -6.27 -5.66
CA PHE A 80 17.43 -6.21 -7.08
C PHE A 80 18.53 -5.44 -7.82
N GLU A 81 18.99 -5.95 -8.96
CA GLU A 81 20.00 -5.30 -9.80
C GLU A 81 19.61 -5.39 -11.28
N ASP A 82 19.63 -4.25 -11.97
CA ASP A 82 19.53 -4.16 -13.43
C ASP A 82 20.89 -3.72 -13.98
N SER A 83 21.50 -4.57 -14.81
CA SER A 83 22.81 -4.34 -15.41
C SER A 83 22.79 -3.53 -16.73
N THR A 84 21.61 -3.25 -17.26
CA THR A 84 21.38 -2.86 -18.67
C THR A 84 20.85 -1.45 -18.81
N THR A 85 20.06 -0.98 -17.84
CA THR A 85 19.39 0.31 -17.92
C THR A 85 20.37 1.45 -17.71
N LYS A 86 20.43 2.38 -18.65
CA LYS A 86 21.27 3.58 -18.53
C LYS A 86 20.49 4.72 -17.89
N PHE A 87 20.96 5.22 -16.75
CA PHE A 87 20.53 6.50 -16.17
C PHE A 87 21.48 7.62 -16.61
N SER A 88 20.94 8.82 -16.75
CA SER A 88 21.69 10.07 -16.95
C SER A 88 21.49 10.96 -15.72
N ARG A 89 22.40 11.91 -15.49
CA ARG A 89 22.23 12.88 -14.41
C ARG A 89 20.92 13.64 -14.56
N GLY A 90 20.10 13.64 -13.51
CA GLY A 90 18.78 14.27 -13.49
C GLY A 90 17.62 13.37 -13.94
N ASP A 91 17.90 12.16 -14.46
CA ASP A 91 16.88 11.11 -14.52
C ASP A 91 16.46 10.71 -13.10
N TYR A 92 15.28 10.12 -12.92
CA TYR A 92 14.83 9.59 -11.64
C TYR A 92 14.24 8.19 -11.77
N LEU A 93 14.32 7.43 -10.68
CA LEU A 93 13.62 6.18 -10.46
C LEU A 93 12.42 6.47 -9.56
N SER A 94 11.21 6.24 -10.04
CA SER A 94 10.01 6.14 -9.20
C SER A 94 9.78 4.69 -8.87
N TYR A 95 9.56 4.37 -7.60
CA TYR A 95 9.47 2.99 -7.15
C TYR A 95 8.64 2.84 -5.87
N TRP A 96 8.26 1.61 -5.58
CA TRP A 96 7.76 1.21 -4.28
C TRP A 96 8.31 -0.17 -3.95
N VAL A 97 8.33 -0.50 -2.67
CA VAL A 97 8.82 -1.80 -2.20
C VAL A 97 7.78 -2.48 -1.33
N HIS A 98 7.68 -3.80 -1.49
CA HIS A 98 6.87 -4.69 -0.66
C HIS A 98 7.78 -5.59 0.17
N VAL A 99 7.45 -5.81 1.43
CA VAL A 99 8.10 -6.82 2.27
C VAL A 99 7.04 -7.72 2.86
N VAL A 100 7.18 -9.04 2.69
CA VAL A 100 6.35 -10.03 3.37
C VAL A 100 7.18 -10.73 4.42
N LEU A 101 6.67 -10.79 5.64
CA LEU A 101 7.27 -11.54 6.72
C LEU A 101 6.89 -13.02 6.66
N HIS A 102 7.67 -13.88 7.31
CA HIS A 102 7.32 -15.29 7.46
C HIS A 102 5.99 -15.53 8.18
N SER A 103 5.51 -14.55 8.97
CA SER A 103 4.18 -14.53 9.58
C SER A 103 3.03 -14.37 8.57
N GLY A 104 3.33 -13.98 7.33
CA GLY A 104 2.34 -13.67 6.27
C GLY A 104 1.91 -12.21 6.21
N GLN A 105 2.34 -11.36 7.16
CA GLN A 105 2.07 -9.92 7.13
C GLN A 105 2.89 -9.24 6.04
N GLY A 106 2.27 -8.32 5.31
CA GLY A 106 2.91 -7.54 4.24
C GLY A 106 3.00 -6.05 4.59
N TYR A 107 4.13 -5.43 4.25
CA TYR A 107 4.44 -4.02 4.48
C TYR A 107 4.78 -3.36 3.15
N ASN A 108 4.41 -2.09 2.98
CA ASN A 108 4.71 -1.30 1.79
C ASN A 108 5.39 0.02 2.15
N ARG A 109 6.39 0.41 1.36
CA ARG A 109 6.80 1.82 1.22
C ARG A 109 6.46 2.28 -0.19
N LEU A 110 5.46 3.16 -0.27
CA LEU A 110 4.89 3.65 -1.52
C LEU A 110 5.49 5.00 -1.94
N ASP A 111 5.27 5.36 -3.19
CA ASP A 111 5.58 6.67 -3.77
C ASP A 111 7.04 7.12 -3.58
N LEU A 112 7.98 6.17 -3.51
CA LEU A 112 9.41 6.46 -3.38
C LEU A 112 9.96 7.01 -4.71
N ARG A 113 10.95 7.89 -4.58
CA ARG A 113 11.62 8.49 -5.72
C ARG A 113 13.08 8.79 -5.42
N GLU A 114 13.97 8.29 -6.27
CA GLU A 114 15.39 8.59 -6.21
C GLU A 114 15.85 9.30 -7.49
N GLU A 115 16.55 10.42 -7.35
CA GLU A 115 17.12 11.15 -8.49
C GLU A 115 18.55 10.63 -8.75
N ALA A 116 18.85 10.29 -10.01
CA ALA A 116 20.17 9.83 -10.42
C ALA A 116 21.15 11.01 -10.46
N LYS A 117 21.68 11.39 -9.30
CA LYS A 117 22.69 12.44 -9.16
C LYS A 117 24.10 11.88 -9.21
N ASP A 118 24.32 10.79 -8.48
CA ASP A 118 25.63 10.20 -8.29
C ASP A 118 25.71 8.82 -8.91
N PHE A 119 26.87 8.54 -9.51
CA PHE A 119 27.14 7.30 -10.23
C PHE A 119 28.47 6.74 -9.77
N ILE A 120 28.50 5.42 -9.56
CA ILE A 120 29.74 4.73 -9.20
C ILE A 120 30.20 3.79 -10.33
N PRO A 121 31.52 3.62 -10.56
CA PRO A 121 32.00 2.65 -11.53
C PRO A 121 31.59 1.23 -11.17
N ARG A 122 31.13 0.47 -12.16
CA ARG A 122 30.84 -0.96 -11.97
C ARG A 122 32.13 -1.78 -11.98
N THR A 123 32.91 -1.74 -10.89
CA THR A 123 34.08 -2.61 -10.74
C THR A 123 33.65 -4.06 -10.47
N GLN A 124 34.32 -5.03 -11.08
CA GLN A 124 34.11 -6.46 -10.82
C GLN A 124 34.48 -6.82 -9.37
N ASN A 125 33.52 -6.68 -8.46
CA ASN A 125 33.35 -7.34 -7.16
C ASN A 125 32.34 -6.52 -6.32
N SER A 126 31.10 -6.42 -6.79
CA SER A 126 30.04 -5.59 -6.15
C SER A 126 29.49 -6.15 -4.83
N PHE A 127 30.24 -7.02 -4.15
CA PHE A 127 29.86 -7.64 -2.87
C PHE A 127 30.86 -7.42 -1.73
N GLN A 128 31.91 -6.61 -1.92
CA GLN A 128 32.83 -6.26 -0.84
C GLN A 128 32.53 -4.84 -0.35
N SER A 129 31.79 -4.75 0.75
CA SER A 129 31.66 -3.50 1.50
C SER A 129 33.00 -3.20 2.19
N ASP A 130 33.65 -2.10 1.83
CA ASP A 130 34.71 -1.48 2.62
C ASP A 130 34.09 -0.89 3.90
N TRP A 131 33.97 -1.72 4.93
CA TRP A 131 34.04 -1.26 6.31
C TRP A 131 35.51 -1.28 6.72
N SER A 132 36.19 -0.12 6.64
CA SER A 132 37.54 -0.01 7.16
C SER A 132 37.52 -0.18 8.69
N SER A 133 38.11 -1.28 9.15
CA SER A 133 38.31 -1.64 10.55
C SER A 133 39.51 -0.91 11.15
N THR A 134 39.46 0.42 11.14
CA THR A 134 40.42 1.27 11.86
C THR A 134 39.69 2.02 12.95
N GLU A 135 39.34 1.33 14.04
CA GLU A 135 39.41 1.77 15.45
C GLU A 135 39.23 0.56 16.39
N ALA A 136 39.89 -0.57 16.08
CA ALA A 136 39.89 -1.75 16.95
C ALA A 136 41.29 -1.99 17.54
N THR A 137 41.78 -1.05 18.34
CA THR A 137 42.76 -1.32 19.40
C THR A 137 42.82 -0.12 20.35
N MET A 138 42.72 -0.39 21.66
CA MET A 138 42.99 0.50 22.81
C MET A 138 41.79 1.27 23.41
N LEU A 139 40.97 0.59 24.22
CA LEU A 139 41.14 0.65 25.69
C LEU A 139 40.18 -0.33 26.37
N SER A 140 40.73 -1.47 26.81
CA SER A 140 40.17 -2.24 27.90
C SER A 140 40.54 -1.52 29.21
N ILE A 141 39.61 -1.53 30.18
CA ILE A 141 39.75 -1.08 31.59
C ILE A 141 39.26 0.36 31.85
N ALA A 142 37.94 0.47 31.98
CA ALA A 142 37.11 1.43 32.74
C ALA A 142 35.84 1.64 31.91
N VAL A 143 34.85 0.77 31.95
CA VAL A 143 33.84 0.75 33.00
C VAL A 143 33.26 -0.68 33.11
N VAL A 144 33.70 -1.44 34.12
CA VAL A 144 33.03 -2.67 34.60
C VAL A 144 31.85 -2.27 35.50
N GLY A 145 31.07 -1.30 35.03
CA GLY A 145 30.02 -0.61 35.80
C GLY A 145 28.98 0.05 34.92
N LEU A 146 28.76 -0.49 33.71
CA LEU A 146 27.54 -0.25 32.94
C LEU A 146 27.02 -1.63 32.57
N THR A 147 26.35 -2.19 33.57
CA THR A 147 25.40 -3.29 33.54
C THR A 147 24.80 -3.57 32.17
N LEU A 148 24.70 -4.88 31.88
CA LEU A 148 23.71 -5.49 31.00
C LEU A 148 22.43 -4.63 30.91
N LEU A 149 22.22 -4.05 29.74
CA LEU A 149 20.91 -3.67 29.25
C LEU A 149 20.90 -4.01 27.76
N ILE A 150 20.92 -5.31 27.47
CA ILE A 150 20.30 -5.79 26.24
C ILE A 150 18.81 -5.54 26.48
N ALA A 151 18.36 -4.33 26.18
CA ALA A 151 16.94 -4.07 26.00
C ALA A 151 16.55 -4.92 24.79
N SER A 152 15.90 -6.05 25.03
CA SER A 152 15.09 -6.71 24.03
C SER A 152 14.03 -5.67 23.63
N SER A 153 14.29 -4.91 22.58
CA SER A 153 13.28 -4.08 21.95
C SER A 153 12.22 -5.03 21.41
N VAL A 154 11.13 -5.17 22.15
CA VAL A 154 9.94 -5.85 21.66
C VAL A 154 9.32 -4.91 20.65
N TYR A 155 9.38 -5.30 19.39
CA TYR A 155 8.79 -4.52 18.33
C TYR A 155 7.25 -4.51 18.49
N ALA A 156 6.61 -3.39 18.82
CA ALA A 156 5.16 -3.23 18.61
C ALA A 156 4.91 -2.87 17.15
N GLN A 157 4.79 -3.92 16.35
CA GLN A 157 4.32 -3.82 14.99
C GLN A 157 2.85 -3.34 15.00
N PHE A 158 2.51 -2.34 14.18
CA PHE A 158 1.12 -2.11 13.82
C PHE A 158 0.66 -3.37 13.09
N ASP A 159 -0.17 -4.15 13.77
CA ASP A 159 -0.84 -5.30 13.21
C ASP A 159 -2.25 -4.85 12.88
N ILE A 160 -2.63 -5.01 11.60
CA ILE A 160 -4.01 -4.75 11.22
C ILE A 160 -4.88 -5.72 12.04
N PRO A 161 -5.89 -5.25 12.77
CA PRO A 161 -6.78 -6.14 13.50
C PRO A 161 -7.40 -7.17 12.57
N GLU A 162 -7.71 -8.36 13.10
CA GLU A 162 -8.44 -9.35 12.32
C GLU A 162 -9.80 -8.78 11.87
N PRO A 163 -10.08 -8.78 10.55
CA PRO A 163 -11.31 -8.20 10.04
C PRO A 163 -12.51 -9.04 10.44
N GLU A 164 -13.56 -8.36 10.91
CA GLU A 164 -14.85 -8.98 11.19
C GLU A 164 -15.65 -9.08 9.89
N VAL A 165 -16.05 -10.29 9.52
CA VAL A 165 -16.94 -10.55 8.39
C VAL A 165 -18.31 -11.00 8.91
N VAL A 166 -19.37 -10.35 8.44
CA VAL A 166 -20.75 -10.69 8.80
C VAL A 166 -21.56 -10.91 7.53
N PHE A 167 -22.19 -12.07 7.39
CA PHE A 167 -23.13 -12.34 6.31
C PHE A 167 -24.56 -12.10 6.78
N TYR A 168 -25.38 -11.48 5.93
CA TYR A 168 -26.76 -11.11 6.26
C TYR A 168 -27.78 -11.94 5.49
N GLU A 169 -28.93 -12.16 6.12
CA GLU A 169 -30.14 -12.65 5.48
C GLU A 169 -31.16 -11.51 5.26
N PRO A 170 -31.84 -11.47 4.09
CA PRO A 170 -31.80 -12.47 3.00
C PRO A 170 -30.63 -12.29 2.00
N ARG A 171 -29.87 -11.20 2.13
CA ARG A 171 -28.70 -10.87 1.31
C ARG A 171 -27.87 -9.79 2.01
N GLY A 172 -26.64 -9.65 1.55
CA GLY A 172 -25.66 -8.66 1.97
C GLY A 172 -24.56 -9.26 2.83
N PHE A 173 -23.47 -8.52 2.95
CA PHE A 173 -22.39 -8.82 3.88
C PHE A 173 -21.64 -7.54 4.26
N ARG A 174 -20.91 -7.62 5.36
CA ARG A 174 -20.06 -6.55 5.86
C ARG A 174 -18.67 -7.09 6.15
N VAL A 175 -17.66 -6.27 5.88
CA VAL A 175 -16.28 -6.46 6.37
C VAL A 175 -15.86 -5.21 7.13
N SER A 176 -15.32 -5.36 8.32
CA SER A 176 -14.92 -4.21 9.14
C SER A 176 -13.69 -4.47 10.00
N ILE A 177 -12.94 -3.41 10.26
CA ILE A 177 -11.90 -3.36 11.29
C ILE A 177 -12.23 -2.27 12.32
N PRO A 178 -11.73 -2.36 13.57
CA PRO A 178 -11.78 -1.24 14.51
C PRO A 178 -11.16 0.01 13.89
N ALA A 179 -11.79 1.16 14.12
CA ALA A 179 -11.19 2.44 13.79
C ALA A 179 -10.05 2.71 14.76
N ASP A 180 -8.96 3.24 14.22
CA ASP A 180 -7.79 3.63 14.98
C ASP A 180 -7.37 5.04 14.51
N PRO A 181 -7.05 5.98 15.42
CA PRO A 181 -6.63 7.34 15.05
C PRO A 181 -5.43 7.41 14.11
N ASP A 182 -4.59 6.37 14.07
CA ASP A 182 -3.42 6.32 13.20
C ASP A 182 -3.77 5.88 11.77
N ILE A 183 -4.95 5.26 11.57
CA ILE A 183 -5.40 4.79 10.26
C ILE A 183 -5.99 5.93 9.43
N LYS A 184 -5.36 6.20 8.29
CA LYS A 184 -5.82 7.15 7.28
C LYS A 184 -6.79 6.50 6.27
N LEU A 185 -6.56 5.24 5.92
CA LEU A 185 -7.30 4.54 4.87
C LEU A 185 -7.41 3.05 5.18
N PHE A 186 -8.58 2.47 4.92
CA PHE A 186 -8.86 1.04 4.89
C PHE A 186 -9.39 0.67 3.50
N ALA A 187 -8.58 0.00 2.70
CA ALA A 187 -8.98 -0.57 1.41
C ALA A 187 -9.43 -2.02 1.59
N PHE A 188 -10.58 -2.35 1.03
CA PHE A 188 -11.12 -3.70 0.97
C PHE A 188 -11.19 -4.19 -0.46
N HIS A 189 -10.60 -5.35 -0.71
CA HIS A 189 -10.66 -6.05 -1.98
C HIS A 189 -11.20 -7.46 -1.78
N GLY A 190 -12.24 -7.84 -2.53
CA GLY A 190 -12.89 -9.12 -2.31
C GLY A 190 -13.57 -9.71 -3.54
N ARG A 191 -13.77 -11.03 -3.51
CA ARG A 191 -14.52 -11.77 -4.51
C ARG A 191 -15.23 -12.96 -3.87
N LYS A 192 -16.42 -13.27 -4.35
CA LYS A 192 -17.21 -14.42 -3.89
C LYS A 192 -16.86 -15.67 -4.69
N ASN A 193 -16.67 -16.78 -4.00
CA ASN A 193 -16.48 -18.13 -4.54
C ASN A 193 -15.30 -18.31 -5.51
N GLU A 194 -14.35 -17.39 -5.50
CA GLU A 194 -13.16 -17.44 -6.31
C GLU A 194 -11.99 -16.92 -5.48
N GLN A 195 -10.85 -17.59 -5.57
CA GLN A 195 -9.66 -17.25 -4.79
C GLN A 195 -8.96 -16.05 -5.41
N LEU A 196 -8.72 -15.00 -4.62
CA LEU A 196 -7.80 -13.94 -4.98
C LEU A 196 -6.36 -14.38 -4.73
N GLN A 197 -5.45 -13.93 -5.58
CA GLN A 197 -4.01 -14.12 -5.39
C GLN A 197 -3.36 -12.77 -5.09
N GLY A 198 -2.67 -12.67 -3.95
CA GLY A 198 -1.92 -11.46 -3.59
C GLY A 198 -2.82 -10.23 -3.53
N THR A 199 -2.53 -9.22 -4.35
CA THR A 199 -3.24 -7.93 -4.39
C THR A 199 -4.21 -7.82 -5.56
N ASP A 200 -4.74 -8.94 -6.06
CA ASP A 200 -5.77 -8.95 -7.10
C ASP A 200 -6.95 -8.05 -6.71
N ALA A 201 -7.36 -7.15 -7.59
CA ALA A 201 -8.34 -6.12 -7.27
C ALA A 201 -9.69 -6.65 -6.78
N GLY A 202 -10.07 -7.88 -7.14
CA GLY A 202 -11.35 -8.47 -6.78
C GLY A 202 -12.54 -7.91 -7.56
N THR A 203 -13.74 -8.31 -7.18
CA THR A 203 -15.01 -7.74 -7.68
C THR A 203 -15.41 -6.53 -6.84
N TRP A 204 -15.20 -6.60 -5.54
CA TRP A 204 -15.26 -5.45 -4.64
C TRP A 204 -13.86 -4.88 -4.48
N ASN A 205 -13.72 -3.58 -4.65
CA ASN A 205 -12.49 -2.81 -4.48
C ASN A 205 -12.91 -1.42 -4.01
N VAL A 206 -12.82 -1.16 -2.70
CA VAL A 206 -13.35 0.06 -2.09
C VAL A 206 -12.39 0.59 -1.04
N ASP A 207 -12.11 1.89 -1.11
CA ASP A 207 -11.39 2.63 -0.08
C ASP A 207 -12.36 3.27 0.90
N VAL A 208 -12.10 3.05 2.19
CA VAL A 208 -12.85 3.62 3.31
C VAL A 208 -11.91 4.51 4.11
N THR A 209 -12.21 5.81 4.15
CA THR A 209 -11.38 6.82 4.83
C THR A 209 -12.03 7.39 6.08
N ARG A 210 -13.27 6.97 6.38
CA ARG A 210 -14.01 7.44 7.54
C ARG A 210 -14.63 6.30 8.32
N ALA A 211 -14.43 6.35 9.64
CA ALA A 211 -15.06 5.44 10.57
C ALA A 211 -16.52 5.79 10.86
N THR A 212 -17.33 4.76 11.04
CA THR A 212 -18.71 4.83 11.53
C THR A 212 -18.79 3.95 12.78
N ASP A 213 -19.28 4.53 13.87
CA ASP A 213 -19.44 3.84 15.16
C ASP A 213 -18.20 3.08 15.63
N GLY A 214 -17.03 3.74 15.49
CA GLY A 214 -15.74 3.20 15.91
C GLY A 214 -15.19 2.08 15.03
N LYS A 215 -15.72 1.89 13.81
CA LYS A 215 -15.23 0.92 12.83
C LYS A 215 -15.04 1.53 11.46
N LEU A 216 -14.04 1.04 10.72
CA LEU A 216 -13.94 1.23 9.27
C LEU A 216 -14.69 0.07 8.62
N VAL A 217 -15.69 0.39 7.79
CA VAL A 217 -16.69 -0.58 7.34
C VAL A 217 -16.86 -0.53 5.84
N PHE A 218 -16.68 -1.67 5.19
CA PHE A 218 -17.23 -1.94 3.87
C PHE A 218 -18.51 -2.77 4.02
N GLU A 219 -19.58 -2.41 3.32
CA GLU A 219 -20.83 -3.16 3.31
C GLU A 219 -21.42 -3.22 1.89
N ASP A 220 -21.81 -4.43 1.48
CA ASP A 220 -22.63 -4.64 0.30
C ASP A 220 -24.01 -5.17 0.74
N SER A 221 -25.05 -4.47 0.34
CA SER A 221 -26.44 -4.82 0.68
C SER A 221 -27.12 -5.71 -0.36
N THR A 222 -26.45 -6.02 -1.46
CA THR A 222 -27.09 -6.61 -2.65
C THR A 222 -26.69 -8.07 -2.88
N THR A 223 -25.45 -8.45 -2.58
CA THR A 223 -24.96 -9.80 -2.85
C THR A 223 -25.56 -10.82 -1.92
N LYS A 224 -26.13 -11.88 -2.49
CA LYS A 224 -26.64 -13.00 -1.73
C LYS A 224 -25.54 -14.06 -1.54
N PHE A 225 -25.17 -14.35 -0.29
CA PHE A 225 -24.42 -15.55 0.07
C PHE A 225 -25.38 -16.69 0.43
N THR A 226 -24.98 -17.92 0.13
CA THR A 226 -25.64 -19.15 0.57
C THR A 226 -24.69 -19.91 1.47
N ARG A 227 -25.22 -20.74 2.37
CA ARG A 227 -24.39 -21.58 3.24
C ARG A 227 -23.39 -22.41 2.41
N GLY A 228 -22.10 -22.27 2.72
CA GLY A 228 -21.00 -22.94 2.01
C GLY A 228 -20.37 -22.13 0.87
N ASP A 229 -20.96 -21.01 0.48
CA ASP A 229 -20.23 -19.98 -0.29
C ASP A 229 -19.07 -19.43 0.56
N PHE A 230 -18.06 -18.84 -0.07
CA PHE A 230 -16.97 -18.14 0.62
C PHE A 230 -16.66 -16.78 0.02
N LEU A 231 -16.16 -15.89 0.85
CA LEU A 231 -15.54 -14.62 0.47
C LEU A 231 -14.02 -14.82 0.50
N SER A 232 -13.34 -14.61 -0.62
CA SER A 232 -11.88 -14.44 -0.66
C SER A 232 -11.59 -12.94 -0.72
N TYR A 233 -10.67 -12.46 0.11
CA TYR A 233 -10.43 -11.03 0.24
C TYR A 233 -9.02 -10.74 0.74
N TRP A 234 -8.60 -9.49 0.59
CA TRP A 234 -7.46 -8.93 1.28
C TRP A 234 -7.78 -7.50 1.69
N ILE A 235 -7.07 -7.02 2.70
CA ILE A 235 -7.25 -5.67 3.20
C ILE A 235 -5.92 -4.93 3.22
N HIS A 236 -5.97 -3.64 2.90
CA HIS A 236 -4.84 -2.74 3.00
C HIS A 236 -5.17 -1.56 3.89
N VAL A 237 -4.23 -1.20 4.76
CA VAL A 237 -4.36 -0.10 5.69
C VAL A 237 -3.21 0.86 5.48
N VAL A 238 -3.51 2.13 5.27
CA VAL A 238 -2.50 3.19 5.23
C VAL A 238 -2.62 4.00 6.50
N LEU A 239 -1.49 4.21 7.17
CA LEU A 239 -1.41 5.09 8.33
C LEU A 239 -1.26 6.55 7.89
N HIS A 240 -1.57 7.49 8.79
CA HIS A 240 -1.30 8.92 8.54
C HIS A 240 0.19 9.23 8.30
N SER A 241 1.10 8.35 8.77
CA SER A 241 2.53 8.40 8.47
C SER A 241 2.88 8.08 7.00
N GLY A 242 1.93 7.55 6.23
CA GLY A 242 2.15 7.07 4.85
C GLY A 242 2.58 5.61 4.75
N GLN A 243 2.81 4.93 5.87
CA GLN A 243 3.13 3.49 5.88
C GLN A 243 1.90 2.65 5.55
N GLY A 244 2.08 1.65 4.69
CA GLY A 244 1.02 0.73 4.26
C GLY A 244 1.22 -0.69 4.80
N TYR A 245 0.12 -1.31 5.23
CA TYR A 245 0.06 -2.66 5.79
C TYR A 245 -0.95 -3.48 5.02
N ASN A 246 -0.70 -4.78 4.85
CA ASN A 246 -1.64 -5.69 4.17
C ASN A 246 -1.88 -6.95 4.98
N ARG A 247 -3.12 -7.44 4.94
CA ARG A 247 -3.45 -8.84 5.21
C ARG A 247 -3.96 -9.49 3.93
N LEU A 248 -3.14 -10.37 3.37
CA LEU A 248 -3.36 -11.01 2.08
C LEU A 248 -4.02 -12.38 2.24
N ASP A 249 -4.58 -12.88 1.13
CA ASP A 249 -5.10 -14.23 0.97
C ASP A 249 -6.13 -14.66 2.05
N LEU A 250 -6.87 -13.70 2.60
CA LEU A 250 -7.92 -13.96 3.59
C LEU A 250 -9.11 -14.67 2.95
N ARG A 251 -9.78 -15.49 3.74
CA ARG A 251 -10.94 -16.26 3.31
C ARG A 251 -11.90 -16.48 4.46
N GLU A 252 -13.17 -16.17 4.22
CA GLU A 252 -14.27 -16.43 5.16
C GLU A 252 -15.34 -17.29 4.50
N GLU A 253 -15.77 -18.36 5.16
CA GLU A 253 -16.85 -19.22 4.69
C GLU A 253 -18.20 -18.74 5.26
N ALA A 254 -19.20 -18.57 4.40
CA ALA A 254 -20.54 -18.15 4.80
C ALA A 254 -21.27 -19.30 5.50
N LYS A 255 -21.02 -19.46 6.80
CA LYS A 255 -21.67 -20.47 7.65
C LYS A 255 -22.85 -19.88 8.40
N ASP A 256 -22.67 -18.70 8.95
CA ASP A 256 -23.63 -18.08 9.85
C ASP A 256 -24.16 -16.80 9.24
N PHE A 257 -25.47 -16.61 9.38
CA PHE A 257 -26.19 -15.49 8.81
C PHE A 257 -26.97 -14.77 9.89
N VAL A 258 -26.92 -13.45 9.87
CA VAL A 258 -27.65 -12.61 10.81
C VAL A 258 -28.82 -11.94 10.09
N PRO A 259 -30.04 -11.90 10.67
CA PRO A 259 -31.13 -11.11 10.11
C PRO A 259 -30.75 -9.63 10.01
N ARG A 260 -30.95 -9.02 8.84
CA ARG A 260 -30.70 -7.59 8.68
C ARG A 260 -31.79 -6.78 9.39
N THR A 261 -31.54 -6.38 10.63
CA THR A 261 -32.42 -5.43 11.34
C THR A 261 -32.20 -4.01 10.78
N GLN A 262 -33.23 -3.19 10.66
CA GLN A 262 -33.14 -1.82 10.11
C GLN A 262 -32.12 -0.88 10.82
N ASN A 263 -31.59 -1.27 11.99
CA ASN A 263 -30.54 -0.56 12.73
C ASN A 263 -29.13 -1.15 12.56
N SER A 264 -28.93 -2.16 11.70
CA SER A 264 -27.58 -2.55 11.28
C SER A 264 -27.05 -1.38 10.47
N PHE A 265 -26.13 -0.62 11.05
CA PHE A 265 -25.40 0.53 10.50
C PHE A 265 -26.01 0.99 9.20
N GLN A 266 -26.82 2.06 9.21
CA GLN A 266 -27.08 2.81 7.98
C GLN A 266 -25.75 2.81 7.26
N SER A 267 -25.70 2.21 6.05
CA SER A 267 -24.51 2.29 5.21
C SER A 267 -24.00 3.69 5.46
N PRO A 268 -22.77 3.88 5.96
CA PRO A 268 -22.25 5.22 5.93
C PRO A 268 -22.56 5.65 4.50
N SER A 269 -23.40 6.68 4.35
CA SER A 269 -23.23 7.57 3.21
C SER A 269 -21.72 7.66 3.09
N PRO A 270 -21.11 7.33 1.95
CA PRO A 270 -19.68 7.32 1.86
C PRO A 270 -19.21 8.74 2.18
N ILE A 271 -18.94 9.04 3.46
CA ILE A 271 -18.41 10.34 3.86
C ILE A 271 -16.90 10.18 3.81
N GLY A 272 -16.41 9.71 2.67
CA GLY A 272 -15.34 10.40 1.98
C GLY A 272 -15.95 11.59 1.24
N TYR A 273 -15.12 12.35 0.54
CA TYR A 273 -15.65 13.24 -0.48
C TYR A 273 -16.51 12.39 -1.45
N GLU A 274 -17.83 12.59 -1.47
CA GLU A 274 -18.71 11.90 -2.42
C GLU A 274 -18.37 12.45 -3.80
N VAL A 275 -17.58 11.71 -4.57
CA VAL A 275 -17.24 12.09 -5.94
C VAL A 275 -18.56 12.33 -6.67
N PRO A 276 -18.82 13.55 -7.16
CA PRO A 276 -20.08 13.87 -7.78
C PRO A 276 -20.34 12.91 -8.91
N THR A 277 -21.58 12.43 -9.03
CA THR A 277 -21.97 11.60 -10.16
C THR A 277 -21.64 12.36 -11.45
N PRO A 278 -20.78 11.82 -12.33
CA PRO A 278 -20.38 12.52 -13.53
C PRO A 278 -21.56 12.69 -14.48
N GLU A 279 -21.70 13.88 -15.04
CA GLU A 279 -22.65 14.16 -16.12
C GLU A 279 -22.02 13.72 -17.44
N VAL A 280 -22.68 12.80 -18.16
CA VAL A 280 -22.27 12.34 -19.48
C VAL A 280 -23.21 12.92 -20.54
N LYS A 281 -22.66 13.72 -21.46
CA LYS A 281 -23.38 14.23 -22.63
C LYS A 281 -22.87 13.54 -23.88
N VAL A 282 -23.75 12.83 -24.56
CA VAL A 282 -23.43 12.15 -25.81
C VAL A 282 -23.86 13.02 -27.00
N PHE A 283 -22.96 13.19 -27.96
CA PHE A 283 -23.21 13.90 -29.21
C PHE A 283 -23.13 12.93 -30.39
N SER A 284 -23.61 13.36 -31.56
CA SER A 284 -23.46 12.58 -32.80
C SER A 284 -21.99 12.35 -33.20
N ARG A 285 -21.09 13.19 -32.67
CA ARG A 285 -19.64 13.08 -32.84
C ARG A 285 -18.92 13.49 -31.57
N GLY A 286 -18.79 12.53 -30.67
CA GLY A 286 -18.07 12.65 -29.42
C GLY A 286 -18.98 12.60 -28.21
N PHE A 287 -18.38 12.85 -27.06
CA PHE A 287 -19.07 12.90 -25.79
C PHE A 287 -18.29 13.80 -24.83
N GLU A 288 -18.97 14.21 -23.78
CA GLU A 288 -18.40 14.99 -22.70
C GLU A 288 -18.71 14.30 -21.39
N VAL A 289 -17.71 14.26 -20.50
CA VAL A 289 -17.86 13.80 -19.12
C VAL A 289 -17.42 14.93 -18.21
N SER A 290 -18.24 15.26 -17.22
CA SER A 290 -17.91 16.36 -16.31
C SER A 290 -18.42 16.16 -14.90
N ILE A 291 -17.72 16.73 -13.93
CA ILE A 291 -18.15 16.88 -12.54
C ILE A 291 -18.15 18.37 -12.14
N PRO A 292 -19.02 18.81 -11.22
CA PRO A 292 -18.96 20.16 -10.67
C PRO A 292 -17.62 20.41 -9.97
N GLU A 293 -17.22 21.69 -9.94
CA GLU A 293 -16.18 22.17 -9.05
C GLU A 293 -16.73 22.22 -7.62
N GLU A 294 -16.05 21.55 -6.70
CA GLU A 294 -16.38 21.55 -5.28
C GLU A 294 -15.12 21.70 -4.44
N GLU A 295 -15.29 22.23 -3.23
CA GLU A 295 -14.21 22.39 -2.27
C GLU A 295 -13.58 21.02 -1.94
N GLY A 296 -12.27 20.91 -2.12
CA GLY A 296 -11.52 19.67 -1.91
C GLY A 296 -11.17 18.89 -3.18
N ILE A 297 -11.76 19.21 -4.34
CA ILE A 297 -11.32 18.62 -5.62
C ILE A 297 -10.13 19.39 -6.19
N THR A 298 -8.97 18.74 -6.29
CA THR A 298 -7.79 19.32 -6.96
C THR A 298 -7.53 18.72 -8.34
N LEU A 299 -8.11 17.56 -8.64
CA LEU A 299 -7.90 16.81 -9.88
C LEU A 299 -9.13 15.94 -10.18
N PHE A 300 -9.52 15.88 -11.44
CA PHE A 300 -10.47 14.92 -11.98
C PHE A 300 -9.78 14.07 -13.06
N ALA A 301 -9.57 12.79 -12.78
CA ALA A 301 -9.06 11.84 -13.77
C ALA A 301 -10.24 11.16 -14.48
N PHE A 302 -10.30 11.27 -15.80
CA PHE A 302 -11.26 10.52 -16.61
C PHE A 302 -10.57 9.42 -17.38
N HIS A 303 -10.90 8.16 -17.07
CA HIS A 303 -10.51 7.00 -17.84
C HIS A 303 -11.76 6.31 -18.41
N GLY A 304 -11.76 5.92 -19.68
CA GLY A 304 -12.95 5.31 -20.30
C GLY A 304 -12.63 4.47 -21.53
N GLN A 305 -13.60 3.65 -21.95
CA GLN A 305 -13.43 2.75 -23.10
C GLN A 305 -14.74 2.46 -23.81
N LEU A 306 -14.72 2.49 -25.15
CA LEU A 306 -15.92 2.19 -25.95
C LEU A 306 -16.13 0.68 -26.11
N ASN A 307 -17.32 0.20 -25.75
CA ASN A 307 -17.81 -1.16 -26.02
C ASN A 307 -16.91 -2.28 -25.49
N GLN A 308 -16.12 -2.01 -24.46
CA GLN A 308 -15.27 -3.01 -23.82
C GLN A 308 -15.44 -2.94 -22.30
N PRO A 309 -15.35 -4.09 -21.60
CA PRO A 309 -15.38 -4.11 -20.16
C PRO A 309 -14.29 -3.21 -19.57
N PHE A 310 -14.67 -2.35 -18.63
CA PHE A 310 -13.75 -1.51 -17.90
C PHE A 310 -13.64 -1.95 -16.45
N THR A 311 -12.44 -2.30 -15.98
CA THR A 311 -12.24 -2.83 -14.62
C THR A 311 -11.05 -2.16 -13.93
N GLY A 312 -11.23 -1.75 -12.68
CA GLY A 312 -10.17 -1.17 -11.84
C GLY A 312 -9.66 0.18 -12.35
N LEU A 313 -8.35 0.41 -12.20
CA LEU A 313 -7.66 1.68 -12.52
C LEU A 313 -6.95 1.68 -13.88
N GLN A 314 -7.35 0.80 -14.81
CA GLN A 314 -6.73 0.76 -16.14
C GLN A 314 -6.88 2.11 -16.88
N ALA A 315 -5.93 2.44 -17.77
CA ALA A 315 -5.97 3.72 -18.49
C ALA A 315 -7.14 3.81 -19.50
N GLY A 316 -7.51 2.71 -20.15
CA GLY A 316 -8.56 2.71 -21.17
C GLY A 316 -8.15 3.34 -22.50
N GLN A 317 -9.15 3.60 -23.36
CA GLN A 317 -8.97 4.29 -24.65
C GLN A 317 -8.77 5.80 -24.45
N TRP A 318 -9.43 6.36 -23.45
CA TRP A 318 -9.28 7.75 -23.03
C TRP A 318 -8.76 7.75 -21.60
N ALA A 319 -7.66 8.46 -21.34
CA ALA A 319 -7.08 8.66 -20.01
C ALA A 319 -6.61 10.12 -19.94
N THR A 320 -7.18 10.93 -19.06
CA THR A 320 -6.83 12.34 -18.96
C THR A 320 -7.07 12.89 -17.57
N ASP A 321 -6.05 13.56 -17.04
CA ASP A 321 -6.14 14.35 -15.82
C ASP A 321 -6.57 15.78 -16.13
N ILE A 322 -7.68 16.21 -15.54
CA ILE A 322 -8.15 17.59 -15.59
C ILE A 322 -7.87 18.22 -14.23
N THR A 323 -6.91 19.15 -14.19
CA THR A 323 -6.45 19.81 -12.96
C THR A 323 -7.01 21.21 -12.76
N ARG A 324 -7.78 21.70 -13.72
CA ARG A 324 -8.39 23.03 -13.68
C ARG A 324 -9.83 22.98 -14.15
N PRO A 325 -10.80 23.40 -13.32
CA PRO A 325 -12.17 23.54 -13.75
C PRO A 325 -12.33 24.74 -14.68
N THR A 326 -13.31 24.66 -15.57
CA THR A 326 -13.74 25.76 -16.44
C THR A 326 -15.25 25.89 -16.31
N GLU A 327 -15.75 27.10 -16.11
CA GLU A 327 -17.18 27.36 -15.92
C GLU A 327 -17.78 26.52 -14.76
N GLY A 328 -17.03 26.39 -13.66
CA GLY A 328 -17.46 25.67 -12.45
C GLY A 328 -17.50 24.15 -12.60
N ARG A 329 -16.79 23.57 -13.59
CA ARG A 329 -16.76 22.11 -13.81
C ARG A 329 -15.38 21.64 -14.28
N PHE A 330 -14.97 20.46 -13.82
CA PHE A 330 -13.91 19.69 -14.47
C PHE A 330 -14.52 18.93 -15.66
N ARG A 331 -13.91 19.03 -16.84
CA ARG A 331 -14.51 18.56 -18.09
C ARG A 331 -13.52 17.82 -18.99
N PHE A 332 -13.87 16.59 -19.33
CA PHE A 332 -13.28 15.86 -20.45
C PHE A 332 -14.17 16.01 -21.69
N THR A 333 -13.58 16.21 -22.86
CA THR A 333 -14.34 16.31 -24.12
C THR A 333 -13.65 15.53 -25.23
N GLU A 334 -14.30 14.48 -25.70
CA GLU A 334 -13.95 13.77 -26.94
C GLU A 334 -14.80 14.34 -28.09
N ARG A 335 -14.16 14.68 -29.23
CA ARG A 335 -14.80 15.38 -30.36
C ARG A 335 -14.78 14.59 -31.68
N SER A 336 -14.13 13.44 -31.69
CA SER A 336 -13.80 12.70 -32.91
C SER A 336 -14.56 11.37 -33.01
N THR A 337 -14.78 10.70 -31.88
CA THR A 337 -15.45 9.39 -31.82
C THR A 337 -16.90 9.48 -32.28
N ARG A 338 -17.29 8.62 -33.23
CA ARG A 338 -18.69 8.51 -33.67
C ARG A 338 -19.38 7.40 -32.89
N LEU A 339 -20.36 7.78 -32.08
CA LEU A 339 -21.16 6.85 -31.27
C LEU A 339 -22.43 6.45 -32.03
N LYS A 340 -22.82 5.19 -31.89
CA LYS A 340 -24.05 4.61 -32.45
C LYS A 340 -25.01 4.24 -31.33
N PRO A 341 -26.33 4.23 -31.59
CA PRO A 341 -27.29 3.67 -30.63
C PRO A 341 -26.90 2.25 -30.23
N GLY A 342 -26.79 2.01 -28.92
CA GLY A 342 -26.35 0.74 -28.35
C GLY A 342 -24.87 0.67 -27.99
N ASP A 343 -24.06 1.66 -28.36
CA ASP A 343 -22.69 1.77 -27.86
C ASP A 343 -22.70 2.07 -26.34
N ILE A 344 -21.74 1.49 -25.63
CA ILE A 344 -21.51 1.62 -24.19
C ILE A 344 -20.18 2.34 -23.99
N LEU A 345 -20.19 3.41 -23.18
CA LEU A 345 -19.02 4.20 -22.80
C LEU A 345 -18.50 3.81 -21.41
#